data_AF-A0A564YPH4-F1
#
_entry.id   AF-A0A564YPH4-F1
#
_cell.length_a   1.000
_cell.length_b   1.000
_cell.length_c   1.000
_cell.angle_alpha   90.00
_cell.angle_beta   90.00
_cell.angle_gamma   90.00
#
_symmetry.space_group_name_H-M   'P 1'
#
loop_
_entity.id
_entity.type
_entity.pdbx_description
1 polymer ?
#
loop_
_entity_poly.entity_id
_entity_poly.type
_entity_poly.pdbx_seq_one_letter_code
_entity_poly.pdbx_strand_id
1 'polypeptide(L)'
;MEALHTGSADEAEKAMLQLHTFAATELSSIPVLASMHESVTQQADLLNFQLKIRSEWIEFLNSPIQGPVRSILNELEGPIVGQNLANTVIVCILMDRKASKGSRADMVKTAHNMSDEHYRWLVLEPLIHMGLWMEIDLLLLEKKWLSRKPTPSLPVDRLNLFLHSTKAPKDIKRRFIEYMPDSDSLINLVVRLGLFDLGIEHFIRRKDLNGLRDLMSRTPSSRPEFRVGQTYLSKPTSQWTEYISQD
;
A
#
# COMPACT_ATOMS: atom_id res chain seq x y z
N MET A 1 -3.40 -29.03 -21.23
CA MET A 1 -3.32 -28.03 -20.14
C MET A 1 -3.65 -28.61 -18.76
N GLU A 2 -4.30 -29.78 -18.65
CA GLU A 2 -4.59 -30.43 -17.35
C GLU A 2 -3.38 -31.15 -16.70
N ALA A 3 -2.38 -31.58 -17.47
CA ALA A 3 -1.23 -32.33 -16.94
C ALA A 3 -0.24 -31.49 -16.10
N LEU A 4 -0.34 -30.16 -16.13
CA LEU A 4 0.48 -29.26 -15.32
C LEU A 4 -0.14 -28.97 -13.93
N HIS A 5 -1.37 -29.43 -13.67
CA HIS A 5 -2.12 -29.04 -12.46
C HIS A 5 -2.11 -30.10 -11.35
N THR A 6 -1.88 -31.37 -11.68
CA THR A 6 -1.79 -32.46 -10.70
C THR A 6 -0.34 -32.74 -10.30
N GLY A 7 0.60 -32.75 -11.26
CA GLY A 7 2.03 -32.98 -10.98
C GLY A 7 2.66 -31.95 -10.04
N SER A 8 2.29 -30.66 -10.19
CA SER A 8 2.80 -29.59 -9.32
C SER A 8 2.30 -29.67 -7.86
N ALA A 9 1.09 -30.19 -7.65
CA ALA A 9 0.48 -30.28 -6.33
C ALA A 9 1.09 -31.41 -5.50
N ASP A 10 1.16 -32.61 -6.07
CA ASP A 10 1.72 -33.79 -5.41
C ASP A 10 3.22 -33.61 -5.14
N GLU A 11 3.96 -33.00 -6.08
CA GLU A 11 5.37 -32.65 -5.90
C GLU A 11 5.58 -31.62 -4.80
N ALA A 12 4.71 -30.61 -4.71
CA ALA A 12 4.78 -29.60 -3.66
C ALA A 12 4.39 -30.16 -2.28
N GLU A 13 3.40 -31.05 -2.21
CA GLU A 13 3.05 -31.77 -0.98
C GLU A 13 4.21 -32.65 -0.50
N LYS A 14 4.87 -33.35 -1.44
CA LYS A 14 6.08 -34.12 -1.14
C LYS A 14 7.23 -33.22 -0.67
N ALA A 15 7.47 -32.09 -1.34
CA ALA A 15 8.50 -31.14 -0.96
C ALA A 15 8.24 -30.54 0.43
N MET A 16 7.00 -30.15 0.72
CA MET A 16 6.57 -29.68 2.04
C MET A 16 6.85 -30.72 3.12
N LEU A 17 6.47 -31.98 2.91
CA LEU A 17 6.73 -33.06 3.87
C LEU A 17 8.23 -33.31 4.08
N GLN A 18 9.02 -33.25 3.01
CA GLN A 18 10.48 -33.38 3.07
C GLN A 18 11.12 -32.23 3.87
N LEU A 19 10.67 -30.99 3.68
CA LEU A 19 11.15 -29.83 4.43
C LEU A 19 10.83 -29.94 5.92
N HIS A 20 9.60 -30.32 6.28
CA HIS A 20 9.23 -30.54 7.69
C HIS A 20 10.05 -31.67 8.32
N THR A 21 10.24 -32.78 7.60
CA THR A 21 11.05 -33.90 8.08
C THR A 21 12.49 -33.45 8.30
N PHE A 22 13.09 -32.76 7.33
CA PHE A 22 14.45 -32.25 7.43
C PHE A 22 14.63 -31.27 8.61
N ALA A 23 13.69 -30.33 8.79
CA ALA A 23 13.71 -29.43 9.94
C ALA A 23 13.67 -30.19 11.27
N ALA A 24 12.76 -31.18 11.37
CA ALA A 24 12.57 -31.95 12.60
C ALA A 24 13.76 -32.88 12.92
N THR A 25 14.34 -33.56 11.92
CA THR A 25 15.38 -34.57 12.16
C THR A 25 16.79 -34.00 12.16
N GLU A 26 17.10 -33.08 11.24
CA GLU A 26 18.48 -32.64 11.00
C GLU A 26 18.81 -31.32 11.69
N LEU A 27 17.81 -30.45 11.91
CA LEU A 27 18.06 -29.07 12.35
C LEU A 27 17.65 -28.78 13.79
N SER A 28 16.60 -29.45 14.30
CA SER A 28 15.93 -29.11 15.56
C SER A 28 16.82 -29.15 16.82
N SER A 29 17.88 -29.97 16.81
CA SER A 29 18.76 -30.19 17.95
C SER A 29 20.08 -29.40 17.90
N ILE A 30 20.32 -28.64 16.83
CA ILE A 30 21.60 -27.97 16.57
C ILE A 30 21.43 -26.44 16.67
N PRO A 31 21.84 -25.80 17.80
CA PRO A 31 21.59 -24.38 18.01
C PRO A 31 22.20 -23.46 16.94
N VAL A 32 23.35 -23.82 16.38
CA VAL A 32 24.00 -23.02 15.32
C VAL A 32 23.19 -23.02 14.02
N LEU A 33 22.25 -23.96 13.85
CA LEU A 33 21.37 -24.08 12.68
C LEU A 33 19.96 -23.53 12.95
N ALA A 34 19.72 -22.84 14.07
CA ALA A 34 18.39 -22.34 14.43
C ALA A 34 17.75 -21.46 13.34
N SER A 35 18.52 -20.56 12.71
CA SER A 35 18.01 -19.73 11.61
C SER A 35 17.66 -20.53 10.36
N MET A 36 18.39 -21.62 10.08
CA MET A 36 18.06 -22.53 8.99
C MET A 36 16.79 -23.33 9.31
N HIS A 37 16.66 -23.82 10.56
CA HIS A 37 15.45 -24.49 11.03
C HIS A 37 14.22 -23.59 10.86
N GLU A 38 14.31 -22.33 11.29
CA GLU A 38 13.23 -21.35 11.15
C GLU A 38 12.87 -21.13 9.68
N SER A 39 13.87 -20.87 8.82
CA SER A 39 13.64 -20.63 7.39
C SER A 39 12.99 -21.83 6.68
N VAL A 40 13.46 -23.06 6.94
CA VAL A 40 12.88 -24.28 6.37
C VAL A 40 11.44 -24.50 6.86
N THR A 41 11.19 -24.27 8.15
CA THR A 41 9.84 -24.39 8.73
C THR A 41 8.89 -23.39 8.11
N GLN A 42 9.30 -22.11 8.01
CA GLN A 42 8.52 -21.07 7.34
C GLN A 42 8.25 -21.45 5.87
N GLN A 43 9.25 -21.92 5.12
CA GLN A 43 9.03 -22.31 3.73
C GLN A 43 8.01 -23.45 3.59
N ALA A 44 8.04 -24.43 4.49
CA ALA A 44 7.08 -25.53 4.51
C ALA A 44 5.66 -25.04 4.86
N ASP A 45 5.53 -24.16 5.85
CA ASP A 45 4.26 -23.57 6.25
C ASP A 45 3.64 -22.70 5.13
N LEU A 46 4.46 -21.95 4.40
CA LEU A 46 4.02 -21.17 3.25
C LEU A 46 3.50 -22.08 2.13
N LEU A 47 4.22 -23.16 1.81
CA LEU A 47 3.78 -24.15 0.81
C LEU A 47 2.46 -24.79 1.23
N ASN A 48 2.32 -25.19 2.49
CA ASN A 48 1.07 -25.73 3.03
C ASN A 48 -0.10 -24.74 2.86
N PHE A 49 0.13 -23.46 3.13
CA PHE A 49 -0.87 -22.42 2.93
C PHE A 49 -1.25 -22.27 1.45
N GLN A 50 -0.26 -22.16 0.55
CA GLN A 50 -0.48 -22.04 -0.90
C GLN A 50 -1.26 -23.24 -1.46
N LEU A 51 -0.95 -24.45 -1.00
CA LEU A 51 -1.67 -25.67 -1.39
C LEU A 51 -3.15 -25.61 -1.02
N LYS A 52 -3.50 -25.01 0.13
CA LYS A 52 -4.89 -24.87 0.59
C LYS A 52 -5.69 -23.89 -0.27
N ILE A 53 -5.08 -22.80 -0.73
CA ILE A 53 -5.77 -21.74 -1.48
C ILE A 53 -5.63 -21.88 -3.00
N ARG A 54 -4.95 -22.92 -3.50
CA ARG A 54 -4.63 -23.11 -4.93
C ARG A 54 -5.87 -23.14 -5.83
N SER A 55 -6.94 -23.81 -5.40
CA SER A 55 -8.17 -23.92 -6.18
C SER A 55 -8.89 -22.58 -6.29
N GLU A 56 -8.98 -21.85 -5.17
CA GLU A 56 -9.56 -20.51 -5.14
C GLU A 56 -8.77 -19.52 -6.02
N TRP A 57 -7.44 -19.63 -6.04
CA TRP A 57 -6.60 -18.82 -6.93
C TRP A 57 -6.87 -19.10 -8.41
N ILE A 58 -7.01 -20.36 -8.79
CA ILE A 58 -7.35 -20.76 -10.16
C ILE A 58 -8.73 -20.23 -10.56
N GLU A 59 -9.72 -20.36 -9.67
CA GLU A 59 -11.06 -19.81 -9.89
C GLU A 59 -11.02 -18.27 -10.06
N PHE A 60 -10.24 -17.60 -9.21
CA PHE A 60 -10.02 -16.15 -9.31
C PHE A 60 -9.40 -15.75 -10.66
N LEU A 61 -8.36 -16.44 -11.13
CA LEU A 61 -7.72 -16.17 -12.41
C LEU A 61 -8.64 -16.40 -13.62
N ASN A 62 -9.56 -17.36 -13.52
CA ASN A 62 -10.54 -17.66 -14.57
C ASN A 62 -11.75 -16.72 -14.56
N SER A 63 -11.94 -15.94 -13.49
CA SER A 63 -12.98 -14.92 -13.43
C SER A 63 -12.63 -13.74 -14.36
N PRO A 64 -13.62 -13.00 -14.89
CA PRO A 64 -13.35 -11.82 -15.70
C PRO A 64 -12.66 -10.74 -14.86
N ILE A 65 -11.33 -10.73 -14.90
CA ILE A 65 -10.47 -9.77 -14.23
C ILE A 65 -10.73 -8.38 -14.78
N GLN A 66 -11.02 -7.42 -13.89
CA GLN A 66 -11.30 -6.04 -14.27
C GLN A 66 -10.07 -5.13 -14.16
N GLY A 67 -9.78 -4.45 -15.27
CA GLY A 67 -9.04 -3.19 -15.36
C GLY A 67 -7.69 -3.11 -14.62
N PRO A 68 -7.54 -2.27 -13.57
CA PRO A 68 -6.24 -1.77 -13.11
C PRO A 68 -5.33 -2.83 -12.48
N VAL A 69 -5.89 -3.97 -12.04
CA VAL A 69 -5.16 -5.03 -11.35
C VAL A 69 -4.38 -5.92 -12.33
N ARG A 70 -4.67 -5.82 -13.64
CA ARG A 70 -4.07 -6.68 -14.66
C ARG A 70 -2.54 -6.59 -14.70
N SER A 71 -1.95 -5.41 -14.46
CA SER A 71 -0.49 -5.27 -14.41
C SER A 71 0.13 -6.10 -13.29
N ILE A 72 -0.49 -6.09 -12.10
CA ILE A 72 -0.05 -6.87 -10.94
C ILE A 72 -0.17 -8.37 -11.25
N LEU A 73 -1.24 -8.78 -11.92
CA LEU A 73 -1.44 -10.19 -12.29
C LEU A 73 -0.44 -10.69 -13.31
N ASN A 74 -0.02 -9.86 -14.26
CA ASN A 74 1.02 -10.22 -15.22
C ASN A 74 2.36 -10.53 -14.52
N GLU A 75 2.65 -9.87 -13.40
CA GLU A 75 3.86 -10.13 -12.59
C GLU A 75 3.72 -11.39 -11.72
N LEU A 76 2.49 -11.78 -11.39
CA LEU A 76 2.15 -12.95 -10.58
C LEU A 76 1.78 -14.18 -11.43
N GLU A 77 1.93 -14.12 -12.75
CA GLU A 77 1.46 -15.15 -13.67
C GLU A 77 1.96 -16.54 -13.26
N GLY A 78 1.01 -17.48 -13.17
CA GLY A 78 1.29 -18.89 -12.92
C GLY A 78 0.69 -19.43 -11.62
N PRO A 79 1.16 -20.63 -11.19
CA PRO A 79 0.67 -21.26 -9.98
C PRO A 79 1.05 -20.45 -8.74
N ILE A 80 0.15 -20.43 -7.74
CA ILE A 80 0.45 -19.82 -6.45
C ILE A 80 1.47 -20.65 -5.65
N VAL A 81 1.50 -21.96 -5.88
CA VAL A 81 2.42 -22.87 -5.21
C VAL A 81 3.85 -22.58 -5.65
N GLY A 82 4.73 -22.34 -4.68
CA GLY A 82 6.13 -21.97 -4.91
C GLY A 82 6.37 -20.46 -5.06
N GLN A 83 5.32 -19.64 -5.02
CA GLN A 83 5.48 -18.18 -4.95
C GLN A 83 6.18 -17.79 -3.65
N ASN A 84 6.87 -16.64 -3.66
CA ASN A 84 7.46 -16.10 -2.43
C ASN A 84 6.36 -15.57 -1.49
N LEU A 85 6.76 -15.25 -0.25
CA LEU A 85 5.86 -14.74 0.78
C LEU A 85 5.13 -13.45 0.34
N ALA A 86 5.84 -12.52 -0.29
CA ALA A 86 5.30 -11.24 -0.72
C ALA A 86 4.19 -11.41 -1.78
N ASN A 87 4.46 -12.22 -2.80
CA ASN A 87 3.50 -12.56 -3.85
C ASN A 87 2.29 -13.30 -3.27
N THR A 88 2.49 -14.21 -2.31
CA THR A 88 1.41 -14.91 -1.64
C THR A 88 0.49 -13.95 -0.87
N VAL A 89 1.08 -12.96 -0.18
CA VAL A 89 0.31 -11.90 0.49
C VAL A 89 -0.48 -11.07 -0.53
N ILE A 90 0.14 -10.65 -1.64
CA ILE A 90 -0.56 -9.88 -2.69
C ILE A 90 -1.74 -10.71 -3.24
N VAL A 91 -1.54 -11.98 -3.55
CA VAL A 91 -2.60 -12.89 -4.02
C VAL A 91 -3.76 -12.94 -3.02
N CYS A 92 -3.47 -13.03 -1.72
CA CYS A 92 -4.52 -12.99 -0.68
C CYS A 92 -5.31 -11.67 -0.72
N ILE A 93 -4.64 -10.53 -0.89
CA ILE A 93 -5.30 -9.22 -1.03
C ILE A 93 -6.18 -9.17 -2.27
N LEU A 94 -5.71 -9.70 -3.40
CA LEU A 94 -6.45 -9.71 -4.66
C LEU A 94 -7.72 -10.55 -4.58
N MET A 95 -7.65 -11.73 -3.96
CA MET A 95 -8.81 -12.60 -3.79
C MET A 95 -9.79 -12.08 -2.73
N ASP A 96 -9.30 -11.63 -1.57
CA ASP A 96 -10.16 -11.25 -0.43
C ASP A 96 -10.64 -9.80 -0.50
N ARG A 97 -9.97 -8.96 -1.29
CA ARG A 97 -10.16 -7.50 -1.32
C ARG A 97 -10.07 -6.89 0.08
N LYS A 98 -9.17 -7.40 0.92
CA LYS A 98 -9.05 -7.05 2.36
C LYS A 98 -7.63 -7.26 2.87
N ALA A 99 -7.11 -6.31 3.65
CA ALA A 99 -5.76 -6.34 4.25
C ALA A 99 -5.77 -6.23 5.79
N SER A 100 -6.91 -5.92 6.39
CA SER A 100 -7.11 -5.68 7.81
C SER A 100 -7.04 -6.98 8.62
N LYS A 101 -7.01 -6.81 9.95
CA LYS A 101 -6.84 -7.89 10.91
C LYS A 101 -7.81 -9.05 10.65
N GLY A 102 -7.28 -10.27 10.64
CA GLY A 102 -8.04 -11.50 10.39
C GLY A 102 -8.33 -11.79 8.90
N SER A 103 -7.83 -11.01 7.97
CA SER A 103 -7.75 -11.41 6.54
C SER A 103 -6.71 -12.52 6.34
N ARG A 104 -6.77 -13.25 5.22
CA ARG A 104 -5.74 -14.25 4.90
C ARG A 104 -4.35 -13.63 4.80
N ALA A 105 -4.27 -12.43 4.22
CA ALA A 105 -3.02 -11.68 4.14
C ALA A 105 -2.44 -11.35 5.54
N ASP A 106 -3.28 -10.93 6.49
CA ASP A 106 -2.86 -10.67 7.88
C ASP A 106 -2.45 -11.97 8.62
N MET A 107 -3.14 -13.08 8.36
CA MET A 107 -2.77 -14.40 8.90
C MET A 107 -1.40 -14.85 8.39
N VAL A 108 -1.14 -14.74 7.08
CA VAL A 108 0.15 -15.08 6.47
C VAL A 108 1.25 -14.18 7.02
N LYS A 109 1.02 -12.86 7.06
CA LYS A 109 1.93 -11.91 7.69
C LYS A 109 2.29 -12.32 9.13
N THR A 110 1.29 -12.69 9.93
CA THR A 110 1.49 -13.09 11.33
C THR A 110 2.27 -14.40 11.44
N ALA A 111 1.94 -15.40 10.63
CA ALA A 111 2.61 -16.70 10.64
C ALA A 111 4.10 -16.59 10.26
N HIS A 112 4.46 -15.62 9.43
CA HIS A 112 5.82 -15.42 8.93
C HIS A 112 6.56 -14.25 9.60
N ASN A 113 6.05 -13.72 10.72
CA ASN A 113 6.68 -12.62 11.47
C ASN A 113 7.02 -11.38 10.60
N MET A 114 6.20 -11.08 9.58
CA MET A 114 6.41 -9.90 8.74
C MET A 114 6.08 -8.63 9.53
N SER A 115 6.99 -7.65 9.50
CA SER A 115 6.78 -6.38 10.21
C SER A 115 5.57 -5.62 9.67
N ASP A 116 4.89 -4.88 10.55
CA ASP A 116 3.73 -4.08 10.16
C ASP A 116 4.07 -3.05 9.07
N GLU A 117 5.25 -2.43 9.13
CA GLU A 117 5.68 -1.47 8.11
C GLU A 117 5.87 -2.13 6.74
N HIS A 118 6.57 -3.27 6.66
CA HIS A 118 6.75 -4.00 5.40
C HIS A 118 5.42 -4.47 4.84
N TYR A 119 4.54 -5.00 5.69
CA TYR A 119 3.21 -5.44 5.29
C TYR A 119 2.39 -4.30 4.70
N ARG A 120 2.37 -3.13 5.37
CA ARG A 120 1.63 -1.96 4.88
C ARG A 120 2.14 -1.51 3.51
N TRP A 121 3.46 -1.41 3.32
CA TRP A 121 4.01 -1.07 2.00
C TRP A 121 3.65 -2.08 0.93
N LEU A 122 3.75 -3.38 1.25
CA LEU A 122 3.49 -4.47 0.32
C LEU A 122 2.04 -4.48 -0.20
N VAL A 123 1.07 -4.24 0.68
CA VAL A 123 -0.35 -4.34 0.30
C VAL A 123 -0.92 -3.05 -0.28
N LEU A 124 -0.20 -1.93 -0.25
CA LEU A 124 -0.75 -0.65 -0.69
C LEU A 124 -1.07 -0.61 -2.18
N GLU A 125 -0.17 -1.08 -3.03
CA GLU A 125 -0.37 -1.08 -4.49
C GLU A 125 -1.64 -1.84 -4.91
N PRO A 126 -1.85 -3.11 -4.53
CA PRO A 126 -3.06 -3.82 -4.92
C PRO A 126 -4.33 -3.15 -4.38
N LEU A 127 -4.32 -2.61 -3.15
CA LEU A 127 -5.46 -1.88 -2.61
C LEU A 127 -5.78 -0.61 -3.41
N ILE A 128 -4.75 0.15 -3.83
CA ILE A 128 -4.89 1.35 -4.65
C ILE A 128 -5.47 1.00 -6.03
N HIS A 129 -4.92 -0.03 -6.69
CA HIS A 129 -5.41 -0.48 -8.00
C HIS A 129 -6.85 -1.01 -7.94
N MET A 130 -7.27 -1.58 -6.81
CA MET A 130 -8.65 -2.00 -6.59
C MET A 130 -9.59 -0.88 -6.09
N GLY A 131 -9.07 0.32 -5.82
CA GLY A 131 -9.84 1.46 -5.29
C GLY A 131 -10.37 1.23 -3.87
N LEU A 132 -9.70 0.40 -3.06
CA LEU A 132 -10.15 0.02 -1.71
C LEU A 132 -9.72 1.05 -0.66
N TRP A 133 -10.16 2.30 -0.82
CA TRP A 133 -9.70 3.44 -0.01
C TRP A 133 -10.04 3.33 1.47
N MET A 134 -11.18 2.75 1.81
CA MET A 134 -11.57 2.51 3.22
C MET A 134 -10.62 1.51 3.89
N GLU A 135 -10.17 0.49 3.14
CA GLU A 135 -9.22 -0.48 3.64
C GLU A 135 -7.83 0.15 3.85
N ILE A 136 -7.41 1.02 2.93
CA ILE A 136 -6.19 1.83 3.06
C ILE A 136 -6.28 2.72 4.31
N ASP A 137 -7.42 3.35 4.57
CA ASP A 137 -7.61 4.17 5.77
C ASP A 137 -7.48 3.34 7.05
N LEU A 138 -8.13 2.17 7.12
CA LEU A 138 -8.03 1.27 8.27
C LEU A 138 -6.60 0.75 8.49
N LEU A 139 -5.87 0.53 7.41
CA LEU A 139 -4.49 0.03 7.44
C LEU A 139 -3.48 1.12 7.86
N LEU A 140 -3.69 2.36 7.38
CA LEU A 140 -2.72 3.44 7.51
C LEU A 140 -3.02 4.42 8.63
N LEU A 141 -4.27 4.56 9.08
CA LEU A 141 -4.64 5.59 10.05
C LEU A 141 -4.85 4.98 11.44
N GLU A 142 -3.89 5.23 12.33
CA GLU A 142 -3.95 4.77 13.71
C GLU A 142 -4.70 5.78 14.59
N LYS A 143 -5.69 5.29 15.33
CA LYS A 143 -6.37 6.09 16.35
C LYS A 143 -5.56 6.05 17.65
N LYS A 144 -4.79 7.11 17.91
CA LYS A 144 -4.14 7.29 19.23
C LYS A 144 -5.20 7.69 20.26
N TRP A 145 -5.19 7.02 21.41
CA TRP A 145 -6.18 7.22 22.49
C TRP A 145 -6.32 8.68 22.97
N LEU A 146 -5.25 9.50 22.86
CA LEU A 146 -5.25 10.92 23.23
C LEU A 146 -5.46 11.89 22.07
N SER A 147 -5.45 11.44 20.81
CA SER A 147 -5.56 12.32 19.66
C SER A 147 -6.96 12.26 19.05
N ARG A 148 -7.55 13.44 18.79
CA ARG A 148 -8.78 13.53 18.00
C ARG A 148 -8.54 13.24 16.51
N LYS A 149 -7.31 13.45 16.02
CA LYS A 149 -6.94 13.18 14.64
C LYS A 149 -6.18 11.84 14.54
N PRO A 150 -6.54 10.96 13.60
CA PRO A 150 -5.73 9.79 13.30
C PRO A 150 -4.32 10.19 12.90
N THR A 151 -3.35 9.32 13.15
CA THR A 151 -1.97 9.52 12.69
C THR A 151 -1.61 8.48 11.64
N PRO A 152 -0.97 8.87 10.53
CA PRO A 152 -0.44 7.91 9.57
C PRO A 152 0.57 6.97 10.24
N SER A 153 0.47 5.67 9.93
CA SER A 153 1.38 4.62 10.38
C SER A 153 2.60 4.45 9.48
N LEU A 154 2.64 5.16 8.35
CA LEU A 154 3.77 5.24 7.43
C LEU A 154 4.27 6.69 7.32
N PRO A 155 5.54 6.91 6.92
CA PRO A 155 6.05 8.24 6.60
C PRO A 155 5.19 8.94 5.54
N VAL A 156 4.53 10.03 5.93
CA VAL A 156 3.51 10.72 5.12
C VAL A 156 4.07 11.31 3.83
N ASP A 157 5.32 11.73 3.84
CA ASP A 157 6.06 12.20 2.67
C ASP A 157 6.19 11.09 1.62
N ARG A 158 6.68 9.91 2.02
CA ARG A 158 6.83 8.75 1.13
C ARG A 158 5.47 8.24 0.67
N LEU A 159 4.48 8.24 1.55
CA LEU A 159 3.12 7.81 1.20
C LEU A 159 2.52 8.71 0.11
N ASN A 160 2.67 10.03 0.21
CA ASN A 160 2.18 10.95 -0.82
C ASN A 160 2.93 10.80 -2.15
N LEU A 161 4.25 10.55 -2.13
CA LEU A 161 5.01 10.21 -3.34
C LEU A 161 4.43 8.95 -4.00
N PHE A 162 4.14 7.92 -3.21
CA PHE A 162 3.61 6.65 -3.69
C PHE A 162 2.18 6.77 -4.24
N LEU A 163 1.29 7.49 -3.55
CA LEU A 163 -0.06 7.80 -4.03
C LEU A 163 -0.03 8.61 -5.33
N HIS A 164 0.97 9.47 -5.50
CA HIS A 164 1.15 10.21 -6.74
C HIS A 164 1.61 9.32 -7.89
N SER A 165 2.61 8.45 -7.68
CA SER A 165 3.14 7.55 -8.71
C SER A 165 2.11 6.51 -9.17
N THR A 166 1.25 6.05 -8.27
CA THR A 166 0.16 5.10 -8.56
C THR A 166 -1.09 5.77 -9.13
N LYS A 167 -1.04 7.08 -9.42
CA LYS A 167 -2.16 7.86 -9.97
C LYS A 167 -3.44 7.75 -9.12
N ALA A 168 -3.30 7.75 -7.80
CA ALA A 168 -4.45 7.79 -6.90
C ALA A 168 -5.38 8.99 -7.23
N PRO A 169 -6.67 8.92 -6.91
CA PRO A 169 -7.60 10.02 -7.08
C PRO A 169 -7.17 11.29 -6.32
N LYS A 170 -7.54 12.46 -6.84
CA LYS A 170 -7.15 13.77 -6.30
C LYS A 170 -7.66 14.00 -4.87
N ASP A 171 -8.86 13.53 -4.57
CA ASP A 171 -9.47 13.57 -3.23
C ASP A 171 -8.70 12.72 -2.21
N ILE A 172 -8.16 11.57 -2.62
CA ILE A 172 -7.31 10.73 -1.77
C ILE A 172 -5.98 11.44 -1.48
N LYS A 173 -5.31 12.00 -2.49
CA LYS A 173 -4.07 12.77 -2.29
C LYS A 173 -4.31 13.98 -1.39
N ARG A 174 -5.41 14.71 -1.61
CA ARG A 174 -5.83 15.84 -0.77
C ARG A 174 -5.89 15.44 0.69
N ARG A 175 -6.58 14.33 0.99
CA ARG A 175 -6.73 13.80 2.36
C ARG A 175 -5.38 13.47 3.00
N PHE A 176 -4.47 12.82 2.28
CA PHE A 176 -3.17 12.44 2.85
C PHE A 176 -2.18 13.61 2.99
N ILE A 177 -2.33 14.68 2.18
CA ILE A 177 -1.57 15.94 2.36
C ILE A 177 -1.93 16.63 3.68
N GLU A 178 -3.15 16.47 4.20
CA GLU A 178 -3.55 17.09 5.47
C GLU A 178 -2.76 16.58 6.69
N TYR A 179 -2.07 15.44 6.55
CA TYR A 179 -1.21 14.87 7.58
C TYR A 179 0.25 15.30 7.48
N MET A 180 0.61 16.18 6.54
CA MET A 180 1.97 16.72 6.48
C MET A 180 2.30 17.49 7.79
N PRO A 181 3.50 17.30 8.35
CA PRO A 181 3.84 17.80 9.68
C PRO A 181 3.95 19.33 9.75
N ASP A 182 4.45 19.95 8.67
CA ASP A 182 4.74 21.38 8.60
C ASP A 182 4.58 21.92 7.17
N SER A 183 4.51 23.25 7.05
CA SER A 183 4.29 23.95 5.79
C SER A 183 5.47 23.80 4.82
N ASP A 184 6.71 23.75 5.29
CA ASP A 184 7.89 23.66 4.40
C ASP A 184 7.95 22.29 3.72
N SER A 185 7.74 21.22 4.49
CA SER A 185 7.63 19.85 3.99
C SER A 185 6.51 19.71 2.96
N LEU A 186 5.34 20.32 3.22
CA LEU A 186 4.21 20.33 2.30
C LEU A 186 4.54 21.09 1.01
N ILE A 187 5.11 22.29 1.10
CA ILE A 187 5.47 23.10 -0.07
C ILE A 187 6.49 22.35 -0.93
N ASN A 188 7.50 21.73 -0.31
CA ASN A 188 8.49 20.93 -1.01
C ASN A 188 7.84 19.76 -1.78
N LEU A 189 6.91 19.04 -1.15
CA LEU A 189 6.17 17.95 -1.79
C LEU A 189 5.31 18.46 -2.95
N VAL A 190 4.53 19.52 -2.72
CA VAL A 190 3.61 20.12 -3.71
C VAL A 190 4.38 20.60 -4.94
N VAL A 191 5.47 21.34 -4.74
CA VAL A 191 6.32 21.84 -5.83
C VAL A 191 6.93 20.67 -6.60
N ARG A 192 7.46 19.67 -5.90
CA ARG A 192 8.10 18.49 -6.51
C ARG A 192 7.12 17.69 -7.37
N LEU A 193 5.88 17.54 -6.92
CA LEU A 193 4.86 16.73 -7.59
C LEU A 193 3.93 17.54 -8.51
N GLY A 194 4.11 18.87 -8.57
CA GLY A 194 3.26 19.77 -9.36
C GLY A 194 1.80 19.84 -8.88
N LEU A 195 1.54 19.55 -7.60
CA LEU A 195 0.21 19.50 -6.96
C LEU A 195 -0.23 20.88 -6.41
N PHE A 196 0.01 21.94 -7.19
CA PHE A 196 -0.14 23.33 -6.72
C PHE A 196 -1.57 23.66 -6.30
N ASP A 197 -2.56 23.12 -7.01
CA ASP A 197 -3.97 23.20 -6.67
C ASP A 197 -4.26 22.70 -5.24
N LEU A 198 -3.76 21.52 -4.89
CA LEU A 198 -3.93 20.93 -3.56
C LEU A 198 -3.17 21.72 -2.48
N GLY A 199 -1.99 22.24 -2.81
CA GLY A 199 -1.23 23.10 -1.89
C GLY A 199 -1.94 24.43 -1.60
N ILE A 200 -2.47 25.07 -2.64
CA ILE A 200 -3.24 26.32 -2.50
C ILE A 200 -4.52 26.06 -1.70
N GLU A 201 -5.26 24.99 -2.03
CA GLU A 201 -6.44 24.56 -1.29
C GLU A 201 -6.14 24.37 0.21
N HIS A 202 -5.02 23.72 0.53
CA HIS A 202 -4.57 23.49 1.91
C HIS A 202 -4.36 24.80 2.68
N PHE A 203 -3.57 25.72 2.14
CA PHE A 203 -3.26 26.98 2.82
C PHE A 203 -4.46 27.93 2.92
N ILE A 204 -5.34 27.93 1.93
CA ILE A 204 -6.59 28.71 1.97
C ILE A 204 -7.49 28.21 3.10
N ARG A 205 -7.72 26.89 3.20
CA ARG A 205 -8.57 26.30 4.25
C ARG A 205 -8.04 26.60 5.64
N ARG A 206 -6.72 26.62 5.81
CA ARG A 206 -6.05 26.91 7.09
C ARG A 206 -5.87 28.41 7.36
N LYS A 207 -6.26 29.27 6.42
CA LYS A 207 -6.04 30.73 6.49
C LYS A 207 -4.56 31.08 6.70
N ASP A 208 -3.66 30.26 6.16
CA ASP A 208 -2.22 30.42 6.33
C ASP A 208 -1.67 31.33 5.21
N LEU A 209 -1.60 32.63 5.53
CA LEU A 209 -1.09 33.64 4.61
C LEU A 209 0.37 33.42 4.25
N ASN A 210 1.19 32.99 5.21
CA ASN A 210 2.62 32.85 5.00
C ASN A 210 2.91 31.61 4.16
N GLY A 211 2.31 30.46 4.50
CA GLY A 211 2.42 29.24 3.70
C GLY A 211 1.95 29.44 2.26
N LEU A 212 0.84 30.17 2.04
CA LEU A 212 0.40 30.49 0.68
C LEU A 212 1.41 31.39 -0.05
N ARG A 213 1.94 32.42 0.60
CA ARG A 213 2.94 33.32 0.00
C ARG A 213 4.20 32.55 -0.40
N ASP A 214 4.66 31.66 0.47
CA ASP A 214 5.87 30.86 0.25
C ASP A 214 5.67 29.85 -0.88
N LEU A 215 4.51 29.17 -0.92
CA LEU A 215 4.15 28.32 -2.06
C LEU A 215 4.12 29.11 -3.38
N MET A 216 3.53 30.30 -3.34
CA MET A 216 3.37 31.16 -4.51
C MET A 216 4.72 31.68 -5.04
N SER A 217 5.70 31.91 -4.17
CA SER A 217 7.07 32.28 -4.57
C SER A 217 7.78 31.19 -5.40
N ARG A 218 7.33 29.93 -5.27
CA ARG A 218 7.90 28.76 -5.95
C ARG A 218 7.00 28.21 -7.06
N THR A 219 5.82 28.80 -7.25
CA THR A 219 4.87 28.39 -8.28
C THR A 219 5.23 29.09 -9.61
N PRO A 220 5.46 28.37 -10.72
CA PRO A 220 5.76 29.01 -12.00
C PRO A 220 4.62 29.93 -12.47
N SER A 221 4.95 31.13 -12.92
CA SER A 221 3.95 32.12 -13.37
C SER A 221 3.15 31.70 -14.60
N SER A 222 3.64 30.71 -15.36
CA SER A 222 2.95 30.12 -16.50
C SER A 222 1.76 29.23 -16.11
N ARG A 223 1.69 28.79 -14.84
CA ARG A 223 0.66 27.89 -14.36
C ARG A 223 -0.64 28.64 -14.02
N PRO A 224 -1.82 28.08 -14.33
CA PRO A 224 -3.10 28.71 -13.98
C PRO A 224 -3.25 28.90 -12.46
N GLU A 225 -2.73 27.96 -11.67
CA GLU A 225 -2.74 28.00 -10.21
C GLU A 225 -2.02 29.25 -9.67
N PHE A 226 -1.04 29.78 -10.41
CA PHE A 226 -0.35 31.00 -9.99
C PHE A 226 -1.30 32.19 -9.88
N ARG A 227 -2.14 32.39 -10.90
CA ARG A 227 -3.12 33.50 -10.91
C ARG A 227 -4.16 33.35 -9.80
N VAL A 228 -4.57 32.11 -9.53
CA VAL A 228 -5.51 31.81 -8.46
C VAL A 228 -4.91 32.19 -7.11
N GLY A 229 -3.69 31.72 -6.81
CA GLY A 229 -3.03 32.06 -5.55
C GLY A 229 -2.78 33.57 -5.38
N GLN A 230 -2.39 34.29 -6.43
CA GLN A 230 -2.27 35.75 -6.40
C GLN A 230 -3.61 36.45 -6.08
N THR A 231 -4.72 35.93 -6.60
CA THR A 231 -6.07 36.48 -6.34
C THR A 231 -6.47 36.32 -4.86
N TYR A 232 -6.05 35.25 -4.20
CA TYR A 232 -6.26 35.10 -2.76
C TYR A 232 -5.30 36.01 -1.97
N LEU A 233 -4.03 36.10 -2.36
CA LEU A 233 -3.05 36.97 -1.69
C LEU A 233 -3.39 38.47 -1.79
N SER A 234 -4.16 38.89 -2.79
CA SER A 234 -4.63 40.28 -2.92
C SER A 234 -5.80 40.63 -1.99
N LYS A 235 -6.37 39.65 -1.28
CA LYS A 235 -7.53 39.81 -0.39
C LYS A 235 -7.14 39.54 1.06
N PRO A 236 -7.77 40.22 2.04
CA PRO A 236 -7.65 39.85 3.45
C PRO A 236 -8.03 38.38 3.68
N THR A 237 -7.34 37.68 4.59
CA THR A 237 -7.60 36.26 4.90
C THR A 237 -9.04 36.01 5.38
N SER A 238 -9.70 37.01 5.96
CA SER A 238 -11.12 36.97 6.34
C SER A 238 -12.05 36.77 5.14
N GLN A 239 -11.65 37.20 3.95
CA GLN A 239 -12.42 37.07 2.69
C GLN A 239 -12.09 35.80 1.91
N TRP A 240 -11.14 34.98 2.36
CA TRP A 240 -10.78 33.74 1.67
C TRP A 240 -11.92 32.72 1.83
N THR A 241 -12.74 32.52 0.80
CA THR A 241 -13.77 31.47 0.79
C THR A 241 -13.17 30.14 0.36
N GLU A 242 -14.01 29.11 0.24
CA GLU A 242 -13.59 27.80 -0.25
C GLU A 242 -12.85 27.90 -1.59
N TYR A 243 -11.76 27.14 -1.72
CA TYR A 243 -10.99 27.04 -2.96
C TYR A 243 -11.83 26.31 -4.00
N ILE A 244 -12.12 26.99 -5.11
CA ILE A 244 -12.79 26.39 -6.25
C ILE A 244 -11.70 26.01 -7.25
N SER A 245 -11.43 24.71 -7.36
CA SER A 245 -10.51 24.18 -8.38
C SER A 245 -11.04 24.58 -9.76
N GLN A 246 -10.18 25.14 -10.59
CA GLN A 246 -10.47 25.32 -12.02
C GLN A 246 -10.12 24.00 -12.72
N ASP A 247 -10.93 22.98 -12.49
CA ASP A 247 -10.90 21.76 -13.31
C ASP A 247 -11.73 21.98 -14.59
#